data_AF-A0A5C8Q5N6-F1
#
_entry.id   AF-A0A5C8Q5N6-F1
#
_cell.length_a   1.000
_cell.length_b   1.000
_cell.length_c   1.000
_cell.angle_alpha   90.00
_cell.angle_beta   90.00
_cell.angle_gamma   90.00
#
_symmetry.space_group_name_H-M   'P 1'
#
loop_
_entity.id
_entity.type
_entity.pdbx_description
1 polymer ?
#
loop_
_entity_poly.entity_id
_entity_poly.type
_entity_poly.pdbx_seq_one_letter_code
_entity_poly.pdbx_strand_id
1 'polypeptide(L)'
;MRSEHVLSAPLTEEWVRRGSDELAPRLTPEGDARAFVVDAPDGTMAACALGLIHPVLAAPAYPRGIAARVHVVTTHPDHRRLGCARAVVSALLDHLADVDDVTLFELHTSPEAAPLYRELGFSGSPAPMRMTRHRQAAGAVAGGQPESTWVPPQQFADTLPRPAAYVCL
;
A
#
# COMPACT_ATOMS: atom_id res chain seq x y z
N MET A 1 13.43 -11.16 2.36
CA MET A 1 12.76 -11.56 3.63
C MET A 1 11.88 -12.77 3.39
N ARG A 2 11.68 -13.62 4.39
CA ARG A 2 10.67 -14.68 4.34
C ARG A 2 9.33 -14.19 4.89
N SER A 3 8.21 -14.63 4.30
CA SER A 3 6.86 -14.26 4.73
C SER A 3 6.54 -14.66 6.17
N GLU A 4 7.17 -15.73 6.68
CA GLU A 4 7.05 -16.21 8.06
C GLU A 4 7.48 -15.19 9.13
N HIS A 5 8.26 -14.17 8.75
CA HIS A 5 8.66 -13.11 9.66
C HIS A 5 7.69 -11.92 9.69
N VAL A 6 6.67 -11.92 8.81
CA VAL A 6 5.72 -10.80 8.63
C VAL A 6 4.28 -11.24 8.88
N LEU A 7 3.93 -12.45 8.42
CA LEU A 7 2.57 -12.96 8.43
C LEU A 7 2.41 -14.05 9.48
N SER A 8 1.21 -14.16 10.05
CA SER A 8 0.85 -15.21 11.00
C SER A 8 0.86 -16.61 10.39
N ALA A 9 0.72 -16.72 9.07
CA ALA A 9 0.90 -17.95 8.31
C ALA A 9 1.76 -17.65 7.08
N PRO A 10 2.73 -18.53 6.72
CA PRO A 10 3.56 -18.33 5.53
C PRO A 10 2.71 -18.41 4.26
N LEU A 11 3.09 -17.62 3.27
CA LEU A 11 2.50 -17.74 1.93
C LEU A 11 3.04 -19.01 1.27
N THR A 12 2.19 -19.68 0.47
CA THR A 12 2.68 -20.73 -0.43
C THR A 12 3.57 -20.13 -1.50
N GLU A 13 4.44 -20.93 -2.12
CA GLU A 13 5.31 -20.49 -3.21
C GLU A 13 4.54 -19.82 -4.35
N GLU A 14 3.34 -20.32 -4.66
CA GLU A 14 2.45 -19.72 -5.64
C GLU A 14 2.08 -18.27 -5.29
N TRP A 15 1.70 -18.02 -4.03
CA TRP A 15 1.34 -16.68 -3.57
C TRP A 15 2.54 -15.75 -3.48
N VAL A 16 3.71 -16.27 -3.11
CA VAL A 16 4.97 -15.50 -3.14
C VAL A 16 5.31 -15.08 -4.56
N ARG A 17 5.25 -16.00 -5.53
CA ARG A 17 5.49 -15.70 -6.95
C ARG A 17 4.51 -14.66 -7.46
N ARG A 18 3.21 -14.88 -7.22
CA ARG A 18 2.16 -13.93 -7.63
C ARG A 18 2.38 -12.53 -7.07
N GLY A 19 2.65 -12.42 -5.76
CA GLY A 19 2.92 -11.14 -5.13
C GLY A 19 4.18 -10.48 -5.67
N SER A 20 5.20 -11.26 -6.02
CA SER A 20 6.43 -10.76 -6.65
C SER A 20 6.17 -10.22 -8.06
N ASP A 21 5.42 -10.97 -8.88
CA ASP A 21 5.05 -10.56 -10.24
C ASP A 21 4.16 -9.30 -10.23
N GLU A 22 3.28 -9.16 -9.24
CA GLU A 22 2.43 -7.98 -9.05
C GLU A 22 3.21 -6.77 -8.50
N LEU A 23 4.22 -6.99 -7.65
CA LEU A 23 5.00 -5.92 -7.02
C LEU A 23 6.13 -5.41 -7.93
N ALA A 24 6.77 -6.28 -8.70
CA ALA A 24 7.91 -5.92 -9.56
C ALA A 24 7.66 -4.70 -10.47
N PRO A 25 6.56 -4.61 -11.25
CA PRO A 25 6.31 -3.44 -12.08
C PRO A 25 5.99 -2.17 -11.28
N ARG A 26 5.59 -2.29 -10.00
CA ARG A 26 5.28 -1.15 -9.14
C ARG A 26 6.55 -0.53 -8.53
N LEU A 27 7.65 -1.28 -8.47
CA LEU A 27 8.92 -0.84 -7.92
C LEU A 27 9.79 -0.08 -8.93
N THR A 28 9.36 0.06 -10.19
CA THR A 28 10.07 0.91 -11.15
C THR A 28 9.94 2.39 -10.74
N PRO A 29 10.81 3.29 -11.25
CA PRO A 29 10.70 4.72 -10.96
C PRO A 29 9.31 5.30 -11.26
N GLU A 30 8.66 4.81 -12.32
CA GLU A 30 7.31 5.22 -12.76
C GLU A 30 6.18 4.50 -12.00
N GLY A 31 6.50 3.44 -11.26
CA GLY A 31 5.55 2.67 -10.46
C GLY A 31 5.19 3.37 -9.15
N ASP A 32 4.17 2.85 -8.48
CA ASP A 32 3.57 3.42 -7.27
C ASP A 32 4.08 2.77 -5.97
N ALA A 33 5.21 2.05 -6.00
CA ALA A 33 5.80 1.42 -4.83
C ALA A 33 7.26 1.82 -4.62
N ARG A 34 7.64 1.97 -3.35
CA ARG A 34 9.03 2.21 -2.92
C ARG A 34 9.40 1.22 -1.83
N ALA A 35 10.49 0.49 -2.02
CA ALA A 35 11.01 -0.46 -1.05
C ALA A 35 12.42 -0.08 -0.62
N PHE A 36 12.66 -0.05 0.68
CA PHE A 36 13.96 0.19 1.27
C PHE A 36 14.39 -1.00 2.10
N VAL A 37 15.69 -1.29 2.07
CA VAL A 37 16.29 -2.43 2.74
C VAL A 37 17.49 -1.97 3.54
N VAL A 38 17.65 -2.53 4.74
CA VAL A 38 18.89 -2.47 5.52
C VAL A 38 19.53 -3.85 5.47
N ASP A 39 20.74 -3.93 4.95
CA ASP A 39 21.53 -5.16 4.92
C ASP A 39 22.16 -5.43 6.30
N ALA A 40 22.23 -6.70 6.66
CA ALA A 40 23.00 -7.21 7.78
C ALA A 40 24.48 -7.34 7.38
N PRO A 41 25.41 -7.40 8.35
CA PRO A 41 26.84 -7.54 8.05
C PRO A 41 27.22 -8.77 7.22
N ASP A 42 26.40 -9.81 7.26
CA ASP A 42 26.56 -11.05 6.48
C ASP A 42 25.94 -10.99 5.08
N GLY A 43 25.41 -9.83 4.67
CA GLY A 43 24.75 -9.62 3.38
C GLY A 43 23.31 -10.14 3.32
N THR A 44 22.78 -10.66 4.43
CA THR A 44 21.34 -10.93 4.53
C THR A 44 20.56 -9.66 4.82
N MET A 45 19.24 -9.74 4.87
CA MET A 45 18.40 -8.58 5.09
C MET A 45 18.05 -8.40 6.58
N ALA A 46 18.55 -7.32 7.19
CA ALA A 46 18.25 -6.98 8.59
C ALA A 46 16.86 -6.35 8.75
N ALA A 47 16.44 -5.47 7.85
CA ALA A 47 15.12 -4.84 7.87
C ALA A 47 14.68 -4.41 6.46
N CYS A 48 13.36 -4.28 6.26
CA CYS A 48 12.83 -3.60 5.08
C CYS A 48 11.56 -2.82 5.39
N ALA A 49 11.27 -1.83 4.54
CA ALA A 49 10.01 -1.12 4.50
C ALA A 49 9.50 -1.02 3.06
N LEU A 50 8.18 -1.10 2.89
CA LEU A 50 7.49 -0.93 1.61
C LEU A 50 6.40 0.14 1.76
N GLY A 51 6.49 1.19 0.96
CA GLY A 51 5.47 2.22 0.81
C GLY A 51 4.72 2.07 -0.52
N LEU A 52 3.40 2.30 -0.49
CA LEU A 52 2.55 2.36 -1.68
C LEU A 52 1.96 3.76 -1.82
N ILE A 53 2.25 4.43 -2.93
CA ILE A 53 1.76 5.74 -3.31
C ILE A 53 0.35 5.58 -3.89
N HIS A 54 -0.58 6.43 -3.49
CA HIS A 54 -1.94 6.41 -4.01
C HIS A 54 -2.57 7.81 -4.03
N PRO A 55 -3.45 8.09 -5.00
CA PRO A 55 -4.14 9.36 -5.05
C PRO A 55 -5.21 9.46 -3.96
N VAL A 56 -5.39 10.67 -3.45
CA VAL A 56 -6.45 11.09 -2.53
C VAL A 56 -7.03 12.43 -3.02
N LEU A 57 -8.20 12.83 -2.51
CA LEU A 57 -8.69 14.17 -2.80
C LEU A 57 -7.74 15.21 -2.19
N ALA A 58 -7.40 16.24 -2.95
CA ALA A 58 -6.58 17.33 -2.44
C ALA A 58 -7.25 18.00 -1.24
N ALA A 59 -6.44 18.31 -0.23
CA ALA A 59 -6.84 19.07 0.95
C ALA A 59 -5.76 20.08 1.32
N PRO A 60 -6.04 21.12 2.13
CA PRO A 60 -5.01 22.09 2.52
C PRO A 60 -3.74 21.48 3.13
N ALA A 61 -3.87 20.36 3.86
CA ALA A 61 -2.73 19.64 4.45
C ALA A 61 -1.92 18.80 3.44
N TYR A 62 -2.49 18.49 2.28
CA TYR A 62 -1.86 17.68 1.22
C TYR A 62 -2.42 18.13 -0.15
N PRO A 63 -1.99 19.31 -0.64
CA PRO A 63 -2.65 19.99 -1.76
C PRO A 63 -2.51 19.27 -3.09
N ARG A 64 -1.52 18.38 -3.24
CA ARG A 64 -1.35 17.57 -4.45
C ARG A 64 -2.23 16.33 -4.49
N GLY A 65 -2.92 16.00 -3.39
CA GLY A 65 -3.78 14.82 -3.35
C GLY A 65 -2.98 13.51 -3.52
N ILE A 66 -1.76 13.45 -2.98
CA ILE A 66 -0.91 12.26 -3.03
C ILE A 66 -0.63 11.82 -1.60
N ALA A 67 -0.90 10.55 -1.34
CA ALA A 67 -0.62 9.90 -0.07
C ALA A 67 0.28 8.68 -0.29
N ALA A 68 1.03 8.29 0.73
CA ALA A 68 1.70 7.00 0.78
C ALA A 68 1.29 6.23 2.01
N ARG A 69 0.98 4.95 1.81
CA ARG A 69 0.75 4.02 2.90
C ARG A 69 1.98 3.15 3.09
N VAL A 70 2.57 3.19 4.28
CA VAL A 70 3.57 2.21 4.70
C VAL A 70 2.85 0.88 4.87
N HIS A 71 3.08 -0.04 3.94
CA HIS A 71 2.37 -1.30 3.81
C HIS A 71 3.03 -2.41 4.63
N VAL A 72 4.37 -2.47 4.61
CA VAL A 72 5.16 -3.46 5.33
C VAL A 72 6.32 -2.75 5.99
N VAL A 73 6.56 -3.06 7.26
CA VAL A 73 7.82 -2.81 7.95
C VAL A 73 8.19 -4.08 8.68
N THR A 74 9.43 -4.51 8.54
CA THR A 74 9.92 -5.72 9.17
C THR A 74 11.33 -5.55 9.66
N THR A 75 11.68 -6.34 10.66
CA THR A 75 13.06 -6.48 11.12
C THR A 75 13.28 -7.95 11.44
N HIS A 76 14.33 -8.50 10.85
CA HIS A 76 14.78 -9.86 11.12
C HIS A 76 14.93 -10.04 12.65
N PRO A 77 14.45 -11.16 13.23
CA PRO A 77 14.47 -11.35 14.69
C PRO A 77 15.82 -11.04 15.34
N ASP A 78 16.91 -11.48 14.72
CA ASP A 78 18.28 -11.31 15.24
C ASP A 78 18.81 -9.87 15.15
N HIS A 79 18.11 -8.99 14.42
CA HIS A 79 18.48 -7.58 14.23
C HIS A 79 17.48 -6.62 14.91
N ARG A 80 16.59 -7.13 15.76
CA ARG A 80 15.64 -6.30 16.51
C ARG A 80 16.33 -5.48 17.59
N ARG A 81 15.71 -4.35 17.96
CA ARG A 81 16.21 -3.41 19.00
C ARG A 81 17.56 -2.75 18.69
N LEU A 82 18.06 -2.88 17.46
CA LEU A 82 19.27 -2.21 16.96
C LEU A 82 18.98 -0.92 16.17
N GLY A 83 17.72 -0.47 16.14
CA GLY A 83 17.32 0.72 15.39
C GLY A 83 17.05 0.50 13.89
N CYS A 84 17.19 -0.72 13.37
CA CYS A 84 16.99 -1.03 11.94
C CYS A 84 15.60 -0.63 11.43
N ALA A 85 14.54 -0.86 12.21
CA ALA A 85 13.18 -0.43 11.86
C ALA A 85 13.07 1.09 11.68
N ARG A 86 13.68 1.86 12.59
CA ARG A 86 13.71 3.33 12.50
C ARG A 86 14.46 3.78 11.26
N ALA A 87 15.65 3.23 11.04
CA ALA A 87 16.50 3.57 9.90
C ALA A 87 15.77 3.34 8.56
N VAL A 88 15.16 2.17 8.39
CA VAL A 88 14.52 1.82 7.10
C VAL A 88 13.23 2.59 6.86
N VAL A 89 12.45 2.88 7.91
CA VAL A 89 11.23 3.69 7.79
C VAL A 89 11.58 5.15 7.51
N SER A 90 12.57 5.72 8.20
CA SER A 90 13.04 7.08 7.91
C SER A 90 13.49 7.22 6.46
N ALA A 91 14.33 6.30 5.98
CA ALA A 91 14.78 6.33 4.58
C ALA A 91 13.61 6.26 3.57
N LEU A 92 12.60 5.43 3.85
CA LEU A 92 11.40 5.36 3.02
C LEU A 92 10.60 6.68 3.04
N LEU A 93 10.39 7.27 4.22
CA LEU A 93 9.63 8.51 4.35
C LEU A 93 10.34 9.70 3.71
N ASP A 94 11.65 9.81 3.90
CA ASP A 94 12.47 10.86 3.30
C ASP A 94 12.42 10.76 1.77
N HIS A 95 12.60 9.55 1.21
CA HIS A 95 12.47 9.36 -0.25
C HIS A 95 11.07 9.72 -0.77
N LEU A 96 10.03 9.25 -0.09
CA LEU A 96 8.66 9.53 -0.50
C LEU A 96 8.36 11.03 -0.42
N ALA A 97 8.90 11.75 0.57
CA ALA A 97 8.71 13.19 0.71
C ALA A 97 9.51 13.98 -0.34
N ASP A 98 10.80 13.67 -0.49
CA ASP A 98 11.73 14.49 -1.26
C ASP A 98 11.71 14.19 -2.77
N VAL A 99 11.42 12.94 -3.14
CA VAL A 99 11.47 12.47 -4.54
C VAL A 99 10.07 12.30 -5.11
N ASP A 100 9.20 11.61 -4.37
CA ASP A 100 7.82 11.33 -4.80
C ASP A 100 6.83 12.40 -4.33
N ASP A 101 7.33 13.38 -3.57
CA ASP A 101 6.56 14.57 -3.29
C ASP A 101 5.32 14.14 -2.45
N VAL A 102 5.44 13.21 -1.51
CA VAL A 102 4.33 12.76 -0.68
C VAL A 102 4.23 13.63 0.57
N THR A 103 3.03 14.14 0.88
CA THR A 103 2.79 14.96 2.07
C THR A 103 1.83 14.34 3.07
N LEU A 104 1.12 13.27 2.68
CA LEU A 104 0.26 12.50 3.58
C LEU A 104 0.79 11.07 3.72
N PHE A 105 1.13 10.69 4.96
CA PHE A 105 1.63 9.36 5.27
C PHE A 105 0.65 8.61 6.15
N GLU A 106 0.37 7.36 5.78
CA GLU A 106 -0.52 6.48 6.52
C GLU A 106 0.18 5.18 6.87
N LEU A 107 -0.18 4.59 8.01
CA LEU A 107 0.24 3.25 8.37
C LEU A 107 -0.77 2.56 9.28
N HIS A 108 -0.63 1.25 9.38
CA HIS A 108 -1.28 0.46 10.41
C HIS A 108 -0.21 -0.09 11.33
N THR A 109 -0.35 0.16 12.62
CA THR A 109 0.60 -0.32 13.64
C THR A 109 -0.12 -1.03 14.78
N SER A 110 0.56 -2.02 15.36
CA SER A 110 0.18 -2.56 16.66
C SER A 110 0.46 -1.52 17.76
N PRO A 111 -0.17 -1.66 18.94
CA PRO A 111 0.16 -0.82 20.10
C PRO A 111 1.63 -0.88 20.50
N GLU A 112 2.28 -2.04 20.34
CA GLU A 112 3.70 -2.25 20.66
C GLU A 112 4.64 -1.44 19.76
N ALA A 113 4.35 -1.36 18.47
CA ALA A 113 5.18 -0.61 17.51
C ALA A 113 4.83 0.88 17.43
N ALA A 114 3.71 1.30 18.03
CA ALA A 114 3.24 2.69 17.97
C ALA A 114 4.25 3.74 18.50
N PRO A 115 5.04 3.50 19.58
CA PRO A 115 6.03 4.48 20.04
C PRO A 115 7.04 4.90 18.96
N LEU A 116 7.54 3.94 18.17
CA LEU A 116 8.46 4.22 17.06
C LEU A 116 7.83 5.21 16.06
N TYR A 117 6.60 4.96 15.64
CA TYR A 117 5.94 5.79 14.64
C TYR A 117 5.58 7.17 15.19
N ARG A 118 5.24 7.29 16.49
CA ARG A 118 5.02 8.60 17.12
C ARG A 118 6.26 9.47 17.12
N GLU A 119 7.44 8.87 17.36
CA GLU A 119 8.72 9.58 17.29
C GLU A 119 9.04 10.08 15.86
N LEU A 120 8.45 9.45 14.84
CA LEU A 120 8.55 9.85 13.44
C LEU A 120 7.44 10.85 13.02
N GLY A 121 6.63 11.32 13.96
CA GLY A 121 5.59 12.32 13.70
C GLY A 121 4.21 11.74 13.37
N PHE A 122 4.03 10.41 13.37
CA PHE A 122 2.70 9.84 13.19
C PHE A 122 1.83 10.09 14.42
N SER A 123 0.60 10.53 14.18
CA SER A 123 -0.44 10.64 15.20
C SER A 123 -1.45 9.50 15.05
N GLY A 124 -2.08 9.10 16.16
CA GLY A 124 -3.13 8.09 16.13
C GLY A 124 -4.42 8.64 15.56
N SER A 125 -5.12 7.82 14.77
CA SER A 125 -6.50 8.02 14.33
C SER A 125 -7.37 6.87 14.87
N PRO A 126 -8.70 7.03 15.04
CA PRO A 126 -9.59 5.92 15.40
C PRO A 126 -9.34 4.65 14.55
N ALA A 127 -9.56 3.50 15.17
CA ALA A 127 -9.17 2.20 14.61
C ALA A 127 -9.82 1.91 13.24
N PRO A 128 -9.08 1.34 12.28
CA PRO A 128 -9.65 0.92 11.00
C PRO A 128 -10.65 -0.22 11.19
N MET A 129 -11.74 -0.20 10.42
CA MET A 129 -12.64 -1.34 10.27
C MET A 129 -12.39 -2.01 8.92
N ARG A 130 -12.34 -3.35 8.88
CA ARG A 130 -12.07 -4.11 7.66
C ARG A 130 -13.11 -5.22 7.49
N MET A 131 -13.50 -5.46 6.23
CA MET A 131 -14.31 -6.60 5.81
C MET A 131 -13.74 -7.16 4.52
N THR A 132 -13.68 -8.49 4.40
CA THR A 132 -13.39 -9.17 3.13
C THR A 132 -14.66 -9.83 2.63
N ARG A 133 -15.06 -9.51 1.39
CA ARG A 133 -16.16 -10.19 0.68
C ARG A 133 -15.57 -10.97 -0.48
N HIS A 134 -15.57 -12.29 -0.37
CA HIS A 134 -15.26 -13.15 -1.51
C HIS A 134 -16.51 -13.27 -2.37
N ARG A 135 -16.47 -12.76 -3.60
CA ARG A 135 -17.50 -13.11 -4.58
C ARG A 135 -17.20 -14.51 -5.09
N GLN A 136 -18.11 -15.44 -4.85
CA GLN A 136 -18.06 -16.72 -5.56
C GLN A 136 -18.31 -16.42 -7.04
N ALA A 137 -17.39 -16.82 -7.93
CA ALA A 137 -17.57 -16.63 -9.35
C ALA A 137 -18.83 -17.41 -9.79
N ALA A 138 -19.86 -16.69 -10.23
CA ALA A 138 -20.91 -17.30 -11.04
C ALA A 138 -20.25 -17.79 -12.35
N GLY A 139 -20.54 -19.01 -12.77
CA GLY A 139 -19.87 -19.68 -13.90
C GLY A 139 -19.73 -18.79 -15.14
N ALA A 140 -18.54 -18.80 -15.72
CA ALA A 140 -18.20 -18.05 -16.92
C ALA A 140 -19.10 -18.46 -18.09
N VAL A 141 -19.86 -17.50 -18.64
CA VAL A 141 -20.46 -17.61 -19.97
C VAL A 141 -19.58 -16.82 -20.92
N ALA A 142 -19.06 -17.52 -21.94
CA ALA A 142 -18.17 -16.98 -22.95
C ALA A 142 -18.90 -16.06 -23.94
N GLY A 143 -18.20 -15.02 -24.40
CA GLY A 143 -18.39 -14.49 -25.74
C GLY A 143 -18.56 -12.98 -25.87
N GLY A 144 -17.60 -12.35 -26.56
CA GLY A 144 -17.80 -11.14 -27.34
C GLY A 144 -17.17 -9.87 -26.76
N GLN A 145 -16.05 -9.42 -27.33
CA GLN A 145 -15.65 -8.01 -27.24
C GLN A 145 -16.62 -7.17 -28.08
N PRO A 146 -17.30 -6.15 -27.53
CA PRO A 146 -17.98 -5.17 -28.36
C PRO A 146 -17.03 -4.06 -28.79
N GLU A 147 -17.22 -3.63 -30.04
CA GLU A 147 -16.61 -2.46 -30.67
C GLU A 147 -16.64 -1.21 -29.78
N SER A 148 -15.62 -0.37 -29.93
CA SER A 148 -15.51 0.92 -29.26
C SER A 148 -16.66 1.85 -29.68
N THR A 149 -17.69 1.90 -28.85
CA THR A 149 -18.74 2.92 -28.85
C THR A 149 -18.33 4.01 -27.88
N TRP A 150 -17.40 4.88 -28.30
CA TRP A 150 -17.14 6.09 -27.52
C TRP A 150 -18.36 7.01 -27.59
N VAL A 151 -18.91 7.36 -26.43
CA VAL A 151 -20.04 8.28 -26.26
C VAL A 151 -19.57 9.47 -25.43
N PRO A 152 -19.95 10.72 -25.78
CA PRO A 152 -19.61 11.90 -24.98
C PRO A 152 -20.04 11.76 -23.50
N PRO A 153 -19.26 12.23 -22.52
CA PRO A 153 -19.50 11.95 -21.09
C PRO A 153 -20.91 12.31 -20.57
N GLN A 154 -21.53 13.33 -21.16
CA GLN A 154 -22.89 13.76 -20.81
C GLN A 154 -23.96 12.77 -21.28
N GLN A 155 -23.84 12.27 -22.51
CA GLN A 155 -24.75 11.24 -23.05
C GLN A 155 -24.53 9.88 -22.38
N PHE A 156 -23.29 9.56 -21.98
CA PHE A 156 -23.03 8.38 -21.16
C PHE A 156 -23.71 8.49 -19.79
N ALA A 157 -23.63 9.65 -19.13
CA ALA A 157 -24.27 9.90 -17.83
C ALA A 157 -25.80 9.71 -17.87
N ASP A 158 -26.45 10.08 -18.97
CA ASP A 158 -27.89 9.91 -19.16
C ASP A 158 -28.31 8.45 -19.44
N THR A 159 -27.39 7.63 -19.95
CA THR A 159 -27.63 6.19 -20.20
C THR A 159 -27.38 5.30 -18.97
N LEU A 160 -26.70 5.81 -17.95
CA LEU A 160 -26.54 5.07 -16.70
C LEU A 160 -27.91 5.00 -15.99
N PRO A 161 -28.38 3.82 -15.57
CA PRO A 161 -29.55 3.76 -14.69
C PRO A 161 -29.24 4.62 -13.47
N ARG A 162 -30.10 5.62 -13.18
CA ARG A 162 -29.88 6.57 -12.09
C ARG A 162 -29.43 5.78 -10.86
N PRO A 163 -28.19 5.93 -10.39
CA PRO A 163 -27.77 5.18 -9.22
C PRO A 163 -28.67 5.62 -8.07
N ALA A 164 -29.16 4.63 -7.32
CA ALA A 164 -29.55 4.85 -5.93
C ALA A 164 -28.32 5.45 -5.25
N ALA A 165 -28.27 6.78 -5.22
CA ALA A 165 -27.32 7.51 -4.43
C ALA A 165 -27.67 7.17 -2.99
N TYR A 166 -26.86 6.35 -2.34
CA TYR A 166 -26.74 6.46 -0.91
C TYR A 166 -25.97 7.76 -0.66
N VAL A 167 -26.72 8.87 -0.70
CA VAL A 167 -26.32 10.08 0.01
C VAL A 167 -26.49 9.72 1.48
N CYS A 168 -25.39 9.45 2.18
CA CYS A 168 -25.39 9.52 3.63
C CYS A 168 -25.52 11.01 3.98
N LEU A 169 -26.71 11.41 4.45
CA LEU A 169 -26.92 12.64 5.20
C LEU A 169 -26.23 12.55 6.55
#